data_AF-A0A9P9XCF4-F1
#
_entry.id   AF-A0A9P9XCF4-F1
#
_cell.length_a   1.000
_cell.length_b   1.000
_cell.length_c   1.000
_cell.angle_alpha   90.00
_cell.angle_beta   90.00
_cell.angle_gamma   90.00
#
_symmetry.space_group_name_H-M   'P 1'
#
loop_
_entity.id
_entity.type
_entity.pdbx_description
1 polymer ?
#
loop_
_entity_poly.entity_id
_entity_poly.type
_entity_poly.pdbx_seq_one_letter_code
_entity_poly.pdbx_strand_id
1 'polypeptide(L)'
;MVNGVPPDGRMRTWGAFSAYRIACFPRHTAPFSQDSLSKSHQLWALYQDLWKRSPTCLTLMLLLDRLPPQIQVTKIVCFGLGALLPNVCRTCQDCQRSPDCQAHRSIRSRTFTQHAAAVSMMQKLRQQTPHLEFYSQEPEYSPECRVLLNQMGIRVLDGHRGFLEVDDKTLVFSIKPAVPVKQIITELARPAMIIWDAMGGDERNDDERNPDKWQLWTQNSKRLWHR
;
A
#
# COMPACT_ATOMS: atom_id res chain seq x y z
N MET A 1 -4.50 32.67 -14.88
CA MET A 1 -5.04 31.44 -14.28
C MET A 1 -6.27 31.80 -13.49
N VAL A 2 -7.44 31.36 -13.94
CA VAL A 2 -8.66 31.31 -13.12
C VAL A 2 -9.02 29.84 -13.12
N ASN A 3 -9.08 29.21 -11.94
CA ASN A 3 -9.49 27.81 -11.75
C ASN A 3 -8.68 26.74 -12.52
N GLY A 4 -7.37 26.91 -12.70
CA GLY A 4 -6.49 25.82 -13.16
C GLY A 4 -6.70 25.31 -14.59
N VAL A 5 -7.50 25.99 -15.42
CA VAL A 5 -7.69 25.61 -16.84
C VAL A 5 -6.81 26.52 -17.73
N PRO A 6 -6.01 25.96 -18.67
CA PRO A 6 -5.27 26.75 -19.64
C PRO A 6 -6.20 27.54 -20.60
N PRO A 7 -5.76 28.69 -21.14
CA PRO A 7 -6.60 29.60 -21.93
C PRO A 7 -7.04 29.05 -23.30
N ASP A 8 -6.47 27.93 -23.74
CA ASP A 8 -6.76 27.32 -25.05
C ASP A 8 -7.99 26.40 -25.03
N GLY A 9 -8.65 26.23 -23.87
CA GLY A 9 -9.88 25.45 -23.73
C GLY A 9 -9.70 23.95 -24.00
N ARG A 10 -8.46 23.48 -24.21
CA ARG A 10 -8.16 22.07 -24.46
C ARG A 10 -7.79 21.43 -23.14
N MET A 11 -8.71 20.61 -22.62
CA MET A 11 -8.41 19.67 -21.55
C MET A 11 -7.33 18.73 -22.07
N ARG A 12 -6.07 18.95 -21.67
CA ARG A 12 -4.99 18.01 -21.94
C ARG A 12 -5.28 16.75 -21.15
N THR A 13 -5.90 15.78 -21.79
CA THR A 13 -5.99 14.42 -21.28
C THR A 13 -4.57 13.96 -20.98
N TRP A 14 -4.23 13.83 -19.69
CA TRP A 14 -3.11 13.00 -19.26
C TRP A 14 -3.48 11.56 -19.58
N GLY A 15 -3.34 11.19 -20.85
CA GLY A 15 -3.85 9.93 -21.36
C GLY A 15 -3.33 9.69 -22.76
N ALA A 16 -2.24 8.96 -22.85
CA ALA A 16 -2.04 7.92 -23.85
C ALA A 16 -0.67 7.26 -23.62
N PHE A 17 -0.49 6.49 -22.54
CA PHE A 17 0.43 5.33 -22.51
C PHE A 17 0.23 4.37 -21.31
N SER A 18 -0.69 4.59 -20.36
CA SER A 18 -0.99 3.59 -19.31
C SER A 18 -2.44 3.07 -19.28
N ALA A 19 -3.37 3.70 -20.02
CA ALA A 19 -4.69 3.13 -20.24
C ALA A 19 -4.56 1.94 -21.20
N TYR A 20 -5.05 0.77 -20.80
CA TYR A 20 -5.01 -0.52 -21.52
C TYR A 20 -3.70 -1.33 -21.47
N ARG A 21 -2.96 -1.28 -20.36
CA ARG A 21 -2.70 -2.59 -19.75
C ARG A 21 -3.88 -2.86 -18.84
N ILE A 22 -4.93 -3.46 -19.41
CA ILE A 22 -5.55 -4.58 -18.72
C ILE A 22 -4.34 -5.41 -18.35
N ALA A 23 -3.89 -5.33 -17.11
CA ALA A 23 -2.86 -6.19 -16.63
C ALA A 23 -3.53 -7.56 -16.52
N CYS A 24 -3.78 -8.18 -17.68
CA CYS A 24 -3.50 -9.56 -17.92
C CYS A 24 -2.00 -9.74 -17.64
N PHE A 25 -1.57 -9.52 -16.39
CA PHE A 25 -0.67 -10.47 -15.78
C PHE A 25 -1.35 -11.79 -16.09
N PRO A 26 -0.71 -12.72 -16.82
CA PRO A 26 -1.23 -14.07 -16.92
C PRO A 26 -1.64 -14.41 -15.51
N ARG A 27 -2.94 -14.67 -15.25
CA ARG A 27 -3.37 -15.03 -13.90
C ARG A 27 -2.37 -16.08 -13.48
N HIS A 28 -1.54 -15.76 -12.49
CA HIS A 28 -0.42 -16.62 -12.15
C HIS A 28 -1.01 -17.76 -11.35
N THR A 29 -1.64 -18.66 -12.09
CA THR A 29 -2.41 -19.83 -11.66
C THR A 29 -1.52 -21.07 -11.55
N ALA A 30 -0.22 -20.94 -11.81
CA ALA A 30 0.70 -22.04 -11.53
C ALA A 30 0.70 -22.28 -10.03
N PRO A 31 0.22 -23.46 -9.58
CA PRO A 31 0.04 -23.68 -8.17
C PRO A 31 1.36 -23.73 -7.42
N PHE A 32 1.35 -23.41 -6.13
CA PHE A 32 2.57 -23.55 -5.33
C PHE A 32 2.90 -25.04 -5.20
N SER A 33 4.17 -25.38 -5.41
CA SER A 33 4.69 -26.65 -4.89
C SER A 33 4.64 -26.66 -3.36
N GLN A 34 4.58 -27.83 -2.73
CA GLN A 34 4.68 -27.95 -1.26
C GLN A 34 5.92 -27.22 -0.72
N ASP A 35 7.05 -27.28 -1.44
CA ASP A 35 8.27 -26.55 -1.10
C ASP A 35 8.06 -25.02 -1.07
N SER A 36 7.25 -24.49 -1.99
CA SER A 36 6.95 -23.05 -2.05
C SER A 36 6.09 -22.60 -0.87
N LEU A 37 5.15 -23.43 -0.42
CA LEU A 37 4.36 -23.16 0.79
C LEU A 37 5.24 -23.19 2.03
N SER A 38 6.07 -24.23 2.20
CA SER A 38 7.00 -24.34 3.33
C SER A 38 7.95 -23.15 3.43
N LYS A 39 8.51 -22.69 2.29
CA LYS A 39 9.35 -21.48 2.25
C LYS A 39 8.57 -20.21 2.62
N SER A 40 7.31 -20.10 2.17
CA SER A 40 6.46 -18.96 2.53
C SER A 40 6.24 -18.90 4.04
N HIS A 41 6.03 -20.03 4.71
CA HIS A 41 5.91 -20.10 6.16
C HIS A 41 7.22 -19.72 6.87
N GLN A 42 8.37 -20.21 6.40
CA GLN A 42 9.67 -19.85 6.97
C GLN A 42 9.96 -18.35 6.85
N LEU A 43 9.76 -17.78 5.65
CA LEU A 43 9.94 -16.36 5.41
C LEU A 43 8.95 -15.51 6.21
N TRP A 44 7.70 -15.96 6.33
CA TRP A 44 6.70 -15.30 7.17
C TRP A 44 7.15 -15.22 8.63
N ALA A 45 7.59 -16.34 9.21
CA ALA A 45 8.07 -16.38 10.58
C ALA A 45 9.26 -15.43 10.81
N LEU A 46 10.24 -15.45 9.89
CA LEU A 46 11.41 -14.56 9.93
C LEU A 46 10.99 -13.08 9.91
N TYR A 47 10.22 -12.66 8.91
CA TYR A 47 9.88 -11.25 8.75
C TYR A 47 8.86 -10.76 9.77
N GLN A 48 8.01 -11.64 10.30
CA GLN A 48 7.14 -11.31 11.43
C GLN A 48 7.97 -11.03 12.70
N ASP A 49 8.99 -11.84 12.99
CA ASP A 49 9.90 -11.61 14.11
C ASP A 49 10.71 -10.31 13.93
N LEU A 50 11.30 -10.10 12.75
CA LEU A 50 12.03 -8.88 12.41
C LEU A 50 11.14 -7.62 12.55
N TRP A 51 9.89 -7.69 12.06
CA TRP A 51 8.92 -6.62 12.21
C TRP A 51 8.62 -6.33 13.68
N LYS A 52 8.28 -7.35 14.48
CA LYS A 52 7.93 -7.19 15.90
C LYS A 52 9.07 -6.58 16.73
N ARG A 53 10.32 -6.85 16.36
CA ARG A 53 11.51 -6.27 17.02
C ARG A 53 11.86 -4.87 16.53
N SER A 54 11.21 -4.38 15.47
CA SER A 54 11.52 -3.07 14.91
C SER A 54 10.96 -1.92 15.76
N PRO A 55 11.66 -0.79 15.87
CA PRO A 55 11.10 0.42 16.48
C PRO A 55 9.82 0.89 15.77
N THR A 56 9.72 0.69 14.46
CA THR A 56 8.55 1.04 13.65
C THR A 56 7.30 0.29 14.08
N CYS A 57 7.41 -1.00 14.44
CA CYS A 57 6.29 -1.76 14.99
C CYS A 57 5.82 -1.16 16.31
N LEU A 58 6.75 -0.84 17.22
CA LEU A 58 6.41 -0.19 18.49
C LEU A 58 5.70 1.15 18.25
N THR A 59 6.25 2.01 17.38
CA THR A 59 5.63 3.29 17.02
C THR A 59 4.23 3.09 16.46
N LEU A 60 4.03 2.12 15.55
CA LEU A 60 2.72 1.84 14.98
C LEU A 60 1.71 1.40 16.06
N MET A 61 2.10 0.50 16.97
CA MET A 61 1.21 0.05 18.04
C MET A 61 0.85 1.20 18.99
N LEU A 62 1.80 2.07 19.32
CA LEU A 62 1.54 3.27 20.13
C LEU A 62 0.63 4.28 19.43
N LEU A 63 0.72 4.41 18.10
CA LEU A 63 -0.20 5.26 17.34
C LEU A 63 -1.63 4.72 17.39
N LEU A 64 -1.81 3.41 17.29
CA LEU A 64 -3.12 2.77 17.44
C LEU A 64 -3.70 2.96 18.84
N ASP A 65 -2.87 2.88 19.90
CA ASP A 65 -3.30 3.13 21.28
C ASP A 65 -3.76 4.58 21.54
N ARG A 66 -3.32 5.52 20.70
CA ARG A 66 -3.66 6.94 20.81
C ARG A 66 -4.87 7.34 19.97
N LEU A 67 -5.54 6.38 19.32
CA LEU A 67 -6.75 6.68 18.58
C LEU A 67 -7.80 7.29 19.54
N PRO A 68 -8.45 8.40 19.14
CA PRO A 68 -9.46 9.01 19.98
C PRO A 68 -10.60 8.01 20.28
N PRO A 69 -11.17 7.99 21.50
CA PRO A 69 -12.22 7.02 21.86
C PRO A 69 -13.45 7.05 20.95
N GLN A 70 -13.73 8.18 20.32
CA GLN A 70 -14.82 8.35 19.35
C GLN A 70 -14.54 7.70 17.98
N ILE A 71 -13.28 7.40 17.67
CA ILE A 71 -12.89 6.73 16.43
C ILE A 71 -12.98 5.23 16.65
N GLN A 72 -14.05 4.63 16.15
CA GLN A 72 -14.24 3.18 16.17
C GLN A 72 -13.85 2.59 14.82
N VAL A 73 -12.73 1.87 14.78
CA VAL A 73 -12.34 1.08 13.60
C VAL A 73 -13.05 -0.27 13.63
N THR A 74 -13.89 -0.53 12.62
CA THR A 74 -14.61 -1.81 12.46
C THR A 74 -14.06 -2.67 11.33
N LYS A 75 -13.24 -2.07 10.45
CA LYS A 75 -12.62 -2.78 9.34
C LYS A 75 -11.24 -2.23 9.00
N ILE A 76 -10.37 -3.11 8.51
CA ILE A 76 -9.10 -2.75 7.88
C ILE A 76 -9.18 -3.09 6.40
N VAL A 77 -8.78 -2.17 5.54
CA VAL A 77 -8.62 -2.42 4.09
C VAL A 77 -7.19 -2.10 3.67
N CYS A 78 -6.48 -3.14 3.23
CA CYS A 78 -5.12 -3.04 2.74
C CYS A 78 -5.06 -3.02 1.21
N PHE A 79 -4.26 -2.11 0.64
CA PHE A 79 -4.02 -2.04 -0.80
C PHE A 79 -2.53 -2.15 -1.13
N GLY A 80 -2.19 -3.08 -2.03
CA GLY A 80 -0.86 -3.10 -2.64
C GLY A 80 0.26 -3.66 -1.75
N LEU A 81 -0.04 -4.62 -0.88
CA LEU A 81 0.96 -5.20 0.03
C LEU A 81 2.03 -6.06 -0.69
N GLY A 82 1.80 -6.41 -1.95
CA GLY A 82 2.63 -7.30 -2.77
C GLY A 82 2.50 -8.78 -2.41
N ALA A 83 2.78 -9.70 -3.34
CA ALA A 83 2.63 -11.13 -3.06
C ALA A 83 3.64 -11.65 -2.01
N LEU A 84 3.23 -12.63 -1.18
CA LEU A 84 4.12 -13.31 -0.22
C LEU A 84 5.24 -14.08 -0.94
N LEU A 85 4.98 -14.64 -2.13
CA LEU A 85 6.02 -15.08 -3.07
C LEU A 85 5.78 -14.40 -4.44
N PRO A 86 6.43 -13.25 -4.67
CA PRO A 86 6.37 -12.56 -5.95
C PRO A 86 6.83 -13.47 -7.09
N ASN A 87 6.32 -13.24 -8.30
CA ASN A 87 6.72 -14.00 -9.49
C ASN A 87 8.22 -14.03 -9.71
N VAL A 88 8.89 -12.91 -9.47
CA VAL A 88 10.35 -12.81 -9.56
C VAL A 88 11.07 -13.77 -8.62
N CYS A 89 10.49 -14.07 -7.45
CA CYS A 89 11.00 -15.12 -6.56
C CYS A 89 10.66 -16.52 -7.09
N ARG A 90 9.48 -16.73 -7.67
CA ARG A 90 9.07 -18.02 -8.22
C ARG A 90 9.91 -18.48 -9.41
N THR A 91 10.35 -17.56 -10.26
CA THR A 91 11.17 -17.88 -11.45
C THR A 91 12.68 -17.82 -11.18
N CYS A 92 13.10 -17.44 -9.98
CA CYS A 92 14.50 -17.35 -9.60
C CYS A 92 15.02 -18.68 -9.05
N GLN A 93 16.03 -19.26 -9.71
CA GLN A 93 16.63 -20.53 -9.29
C GLN A 93 17.17 -20.46 -7.85
N ASP A 94 17.76 -19.34 -7.44
CA ASP A 94 18.29 -19.18 -6.08
C ASP A 94 17.17 -19.13 -5.04
N CYS A 95 16.06 -18.44 -5.33
CA CYS A 95 14.87 -18.44 -4.46
C CYS A 95 14.24 -19.83 -4.36
N GLN A 96 14.33 -20.63 -5.42
CA GLN A 96 13.90 -22.03 -5.40
C GLN A 96 14.85 -22.94 -4.62
N ARG A 97 16.11 -22.57 -4.41
CA ARG A 97 17.05 -23.37 -3.60
C ARG A 97 17.10 -22.91 -2.14
N SER A 98 17.01 -21.60 -1.89
CA SER A 98 17.20 -21.02 -0.57
C SER A 98 16.28 -19.80 -0.33
N PRO A 99 15.69 -19.68 0.88
CA PRO A 99 14.95 -18.48 1.29
C PRO A 99 15.86 -17.23 1.45
N ASP A 100 17.19 -17.40 1.46
CA ASP A 100 18.17 -16.31 1.60
C ASP A 100 18.73 -15.79 0.25
N CYS A 101 17.98 -15.96 -0.84
CA CYS A 101 18.37 -15.36 -2.13
C CYS A 101 18.53 -13.83 -2.00
N GLN A 102 19.77 -13.33 -2.04
CA GLN A 102 20.09 -11.92 -1.81
C GLN A 102 19.48 -11.00 -2.88
N ALA A 103 19.43 -11.44 -4.14
CA ALA A 103 18.89 -10.66 -5.25
C ALA A 103 17.44 -10.19 -5.04
N HIS A 104 16.63 -10.98 -4.33
CA HIS A 104 15.22 -10.66 -4.07
C HIS A 104 14.91 -10.37 -2.60
N ARG A 105 15.94 -10.23 -1.75
CA ARG A 105 15.78 -9.97 -0.31
C ARG A 105 15.01 -8.68 -0.05
N SER A 106 15.27 -7.62 -0.80
CA SER A 106 14.58 -6.32 -0.66
C SER A 106 13.08 -6.43 -0.97
N ILE A 107 12.73 -7.15 -2.04
CA ILE A 107 11.33 -7.38 -2.45
C ILE A 107 10.61 -8.20 -1.38
N ARG A 108 11.20 -9.32 -0.93
CA ARG A 108 10.63 -10.14 0.16
C ARG A 108 10.47 -9.32 1.43
N SER A 109 11.50 -8.59 1.83
CA SER A 109 11.45 -7.69 2.99
C SER A 109 10.27 -6.74 2.91
N ARG A 110 10.09 -6.08 1.76
CA ARG A 110 8.95 -5.16 1.58
C ARG A 110 7.60 -5.88 1.71
N THR A 111 7.39 -6.99 1.00
CA THR A 111 6.06 -7.63 0.97
C THR A 111 5.72 -8.27 2.32
N PHE A 112 6.65 -9.02 2.90
CA PHE A 112 6.42 -9.67 4.19
C PHE A 112 6.31 -8.67 5.34
N THR A 113 7.13 -7.61 5.39
CA THR A 113 7.02 -6.60 6.45
C THR A 113 5.70 -5.84 6.39
N GLN A 114 5.19 -5.51 5.20
CA GLN A 114 3.86 -4.89 5.06
C GLN A 114 2.74 -5.81 5.57
N HIS A 115 2.80 -7.10 5.26
CA HIS A 115 1.84 -8.08 5.80
C HIS A 115 1.96 -8.24 7.31
N ALA A 116 3.19 -8.27 7.85
CA ALA A 116 3.43 -8.35 9.29
C ALA A 116 2.85 -7.13 10.01
N ALA A 117 3.05 -5.93 9.46
CA ALA A 117 2.43 -4.70 9.97
C ALA A 117 0.90 -4.79 9.95
N ALA A 118 0.33 -5.21 8.82
CA ALA A 118 -1.12 -5.33 8.66
C ALA A 118 -1.73 -6.33 9.66
N VAL A 119 -1.09 -7.49 9.88
CA VAL A 119 -1.51 -8.48 10.88
C VAL A 119 -1.36 -7.93 12.31
N SER A 120 -0.28 -7.20 12.62
CA SER A 120 -0.12 -6.55 13.93
C SER A 120 -1.24 -5.53 14.21
N MET A 121 -1.61 -4.71 13.22
CA MET A 121 -2.72 -3.77 13.37
C MET A 121 -4.05 -4.49 13.59
N MET A 122 -4.33 -5.55 12.83
CA MET A 122 -5.52 -6.39 13.03
C MET A 122 -5.55 -6.96 14.46
N GLN A 123 -4.46 -7.58 14.90
CA GLN A 123 -4.38 -8.18 16.24
C GLN A 123 -4.61 -7.14 17.34
N LYS A 124 -4.00 -5.96 17.20
CA LYS A 124 -4.15 -4.84 18.14
C LYS A 124 -5.59 -4.35 18.20
N LEU A 125 -6.19 -4.04 17.05
CA LEU A 125 -7.54 -3.50 16.97
C LEU A 125 -8.62 -4.52 17.38
N ARG A 126 -8.38 -5.82 17.17
CA ARG A 126 -9.30 -6.89 17.63
C ARG A 126 -9.44 -6.98 19.14
N GLN A 127 -8.49 -6.43 19.92
CA GLN A 127 -8.62 -6.34 21.38
C GLN A 127 -9.79 -5.44 21.78
N GLN A 128 -10.11 -4.43 20.96
CA GLN A 128 -11.21 -3.48 21.18
C GLN A 128 -12.44 -3.81 20.32
N THR A 129 -12.22 -4.33 19.10
CA THR A 129 -13.28 -4.69 18.15
C THR A 129 -13.14 -6.17 17.75
N PRO A 130 -13.68 -7.13 18.54
CA PRO A 130 -13.48 -8.57 18.28
C PRO A 130 -13.90 -9.04 16.89
N HIS A 131 -14.93 -8.42 16.30
CA HIS A 131 -15.47 -8.74 14.98
C HIS A 131 -14.88 -7.88 13.85
N LEU A 132 -13.69 -7.31 14.05
CA LEU A 132 -13.00 -6.49 13.05
C LEU A 132 -12.84 -7.27 11.73
N GLU A 133 -13.43 -6.73 10.67
CA GLU A 133 -13.27 -7.24 9.31
C GLU A 133 -11.89 -6.86 8.77
N PHE A 134 -11.27 -7.74 7.99
CA PHE A 134 -9.94 -7.47 7.47
C PHE A 134 -9.83 -7.90 6.01
N TYR A 135 -9.59 -6.91 5.16
CA TYR A 135 -9.54 -7.03 3.73
C TYR A 135 -8.15 -6.70 3.18
N SER A 136 -7.77 -7.39 2.10
CA SER A 136 -6.58 -7.04 1.33
C SER A 136 -6.84 -7.17 -0.17
N GLN A 137 -6.42 -6.15 -0.93
CA GLN A 137 -6.50 -6.13 -2.38
C GLN A 137 -5.08 -5.97 -2.97
N GLU A 138 -4.64 -6.99 -3.69
CA GLU A 138 -3.38 -7.04 -4.40
C GLU A 138 -3.57 -7.89 -5.67
N PRO A 139 -3.46 -7.29 -6.87
CA PRO A 139 -3.56 -8.03 -8.13
C PRO A 139 -2.59 -9.22 -8.24
N GLU A 140 -1.44 -9.17 -7.59
CA GLU A 140 -0.43 -10.24 -7.65
C GLU A 140 -0.68 -11.43 -6.71
N TYR A 141 -1.75 -11.43 -5.90
CA TYR A 141 -2.07 -12.58 -5.04
C TYR A 141 -2.47 -13.81 -5.85
N SER A 142 -1.55 -14.78 -5.86
CA SER A 142 -1.81 -16.16 -6.30
C SER A 142 -2.91 -16.84 -5.48
N PRO A 143 -3.55 -17.92 -6.00
CA PRO A 143 -4.50 -18.73 -5.24
C PRO A 143 -3.97 -19.19 -3.87
N GLU A 144 -2.68 -19.49 -3.76
CA GLU A 144 -2.06 -19.98 -2.54
C GLU A 144 -1.72 -18.86 -1.57
N CYS A 145 -1.31 -17.69 -2.07
CA CYS A 145 -1.26 -16.49 -1.24
C CYS A 145 -2.64 -16.25 -0.59
N ARG A 146 -3.74 -16.44 -1.34
CA ARG A 146 -5.09 -16.29 -0.77
C ARG A 146 -5.37 -17.31 0.33
N VAL A 147 -4.95 -18.56 0.17
CA VAL A 147 -5.09 -19.58 1.23
C VAL A 147 -4.33 -19.17 2.48
N LEU A 148 -3.06 -18.77 2.35
CA LEU A 148 -2.24 -18.32 3.49
C LEU A 148 -2.83 -17.08 4.17
N LEU A 149 -3.28 -16.09 3.40
CA LEU A 149 -3.88 -14.86 3.91
C LEU A 149 -5.21 -15.15 4.62
N ASN A 150 -6.05 -16.02 4.08
CA ASN A 150 -7.29 -16.45 4.73
C ASN A 150 -7.02 -17.16 6.07
N GLN A 151 -5.97 -18.00 6.14
CA GLN A 151 -5.54 -18.61 7.42
C GLN A 151 -5.07 -17.58 8.45
N MET A 152 -4.57 -16.43 8.01
CA MET A 152 -4.22 -15.28 8.87
C MET A 152 -5.44 -14.41 9.22
N GLY A 153 -6.64 -14.75 8.75
CA GLY A 153 -7.86 -13.99 8.96
C GLY A 153 -8.02 -12.79 8.04
N ILE A 154 -7.32 -12.76 6.90
CA ILE A 154 -7.36 -11.70 5.88
C ILE A 154 -8.20 -12.19 4.70
N ARG A 155 -9.32 -11.51 4.44
CA ARG A 155 -10.14 -11.78 3.26
C ARG A 155 -9.60 -11.04 2.04
N VAL A 156 -9.16 -11.79 1.04
CA VAL A 156 -8.68 -11.21 -0.22
C VAL A 156 -9.86 -10.74 -1.07
N LEU A 157 -9.76 -9.52 -1.61
CA LEU A 157 -10.75 -8.92 -2.49
C LEU A 157 -10.24 -8.83 -3.93
N ASP A 158 -11.17 -8.99 -4.86
CA ASP A 158 -10.92 -8.93 -6.30
C ASP A 158 -11.35 -7.60 -6.93
N GLY A 159 -10.69 -7.25 -8.03
CA GLY A 159 -11.05 -6.09 -8.85
C GLY A 159 -10.91 -4.78 -8.09
N HIS A 160 -12.00 -4.01 -8.04
CA HIS A 160 -12.08 -2.72 -7.36
C HIS A 160 -12.81 -2.78 -6.01
N ARG A 161 -13.16 -3.98 -5.54
CA ARG A 161 -14.03 -4.15 -4.36
C ARG A 161 -13.44 -3.58 -3.09
N GLY A 162 -12.12 -3.57 -2.95
CA GLY A 162 -11.46 -2.95 -1.80
C GLY A 162 -11.83 -1.48 -1.63
N PHE A 163 -11.96 -0.72 -2.72
CA PHE A 163 -12.39 0.68 -2.65
C PHE A 163 -13.82 0.83 -2.15
N LEU A 164 -14.69 -0.13 -2.46
CA LEU A 164 -16.10 -0.14 -2.03
C LEU A 164 -16.28 -0.54 -0.56
N GLU A 165 -15.30 -1.23 0.02
CA GLU A 165 -15.36 -1.61 1.45
C GLU A 165 -14.96 -0.47 2.38
N VAL A 166 -14.36 0.61 1.86
CA VAL A 166 -13.90 1.74 2.66
C VAL A 166 -15.05 2.68 3.02
N ASP A 167 -15.22 2.90 4.32
CA ASP A 167 -16.18 3.82 4.94
C ASP A 167 -15.51 4.63 6.07
N ASP A 168 -16.31 5.42 6.81
CA ASP A 168 -15.86 6.28 7.91
C ASP A 168 -15.34 5.52 9.14
N LYS A 169 -15.50 4.19 9.20
CA LYS A 169 -14.99 3.31 10.26
C LYS A 169 -13.85 2.41 9.79
N THR A 170 -13.25 2.75 8.66
CA THR A 170 -12.15 1.98 8.06
C THR A 170 -10.78 2.52 8.46
N LEU A 171 -9.85 1.61 8.76
CA LEU A 171 -8.42 1.88 8.68
C LEU A 171 -7.93 1.42 7.30
N VAL A 172 -7.43 2.37 6.51
CA VAL A 172 -6.79 2.07 5.22
C VAL A 172 -5.28 1.98 5.40
N PHE A 173 -4.68 0.91 4.88
CA PHE A 173 -3.22 0.72 4.86
C PHE A 173 -2.72 0.52 3.44
N SER A 174 -1.84 1.40 2.97
CA SER A 174 -1.28 1.29 1.62
C SER A 174 0.09 1.93 1.53
N ILE A 175 1.14 1.12 1.38
CA ILE A 175 2.53 1.59 1.33
C ILE A 175 3.07 1.37 -0.09
N LYS A 176 3.30 2.47 -0.81
CA LYS A 176 3.81 2.48 -2.19
C LYS A 176 2.96 1.63 -3.15
N PRO A 177 1.64 1.86 -3.23
CA PRO A 177 0.81 1.17 -4.21
C PRO A 177 1.19 1.59 -5.64
N ALA A 178 0.90 0.71 -6.61
CA ALA A 178 1.05 1.04 -8.04
C ALA A 178 -0.06 1.97 -8.58
N VAL A 179 -1.09 2.23 -7.77
CA VAL A 179 -2.25 3.06 -8.11
C VAL A 179 -2.44 4.15 -7.06
N PRO A 180 -3.08 5.28 -7.39
CA PRO A 180 -3.28 6.43 -6.49
C PRO A 180 -4.31 6.15 -5.37
N VAL A 181 -4.07 5.16 -4.51
CA VAL A 181 -5.01 4.71 -3.47
C VAL A 181 -5.43 5.87 -2.56
N LYS A 182 -4.47 6.69 -2.12
CA LYS A 182 -4.74 7.86 -1.29
C LYS A 182 -5.75 8.79 -1.96
N GLN A 183 -5.46 9.27 -3.17
CA GLN A 183 -6.32 10.24 -3.85
C GLN A 183 -7.72 9.67 -4.10
N ILE A 184 -7.79 8.40 -4.54
CA ILE A 184 -9.06 7.72 -4.77
C ILE A 184 -9.86 7.63 -3.47
N ILE A 185 -9.26 7.13 -2.40
CA ILE A 185 -9.95 6.97 -1.13
C ILE A 185 -10.39 8.31 -0.60
N THR A 186 -9.55 9.34 -0.55
CA THR A 186 -9.95 10.65 0.01
C THR A 186 -11.08 11.33 -0.75
N GLU A 187 -11.26 10.99 -2.03
CA GLU A 187 -12.39 11.47 -2.84
C GLU A 187 -13.65 10.62 -2.63
N LEU A 188 -13.51 9.29 -2.47
CA LEU A 188 -14.62 8.36 -2.36
C LEU A 188 -15.16 8.20 -0.93
N ALA A 189 -14.27 8.13 0.05
CA ALA A 189 -14.55 7.75 1.43
C ALA A 189 -13.66 8.56 2.39
N ARG A 190 -14.20 8.95 3.56
CA ARG A 190 -13.44 9.65 4.60
C ARG A 190 -13.12 8.68 5.73
N PRO A 191 -12.15 7.75 5.56
CA PRO A 191 -11.89 6.72 6.54
C PRO A 191 -11.42 7.30 7.87
N ALA A 192 -11.67 6.55 8.94
CA ALA A 192 -11.21 6.84 10.29
C ALA A 192 -9.70 7.11 10.34
N MET A 193 -8.93 6.36 9.55
CA MET A 193 -7.48 6.54 9.45
C MET A 193 -6.93 6.04 8.13
N ILE A 194 -5.90 6.71 7.63
CA ILE A 194 -5.11 6.25 6.48
C ILE A 194 -3.64 6.21 6.89
N ILE A 195 -3.01 5.06 6.72
CA ILE A 195 -1.58 4.87 6.87
C ILE A 195 -1.01 4.63 5.47
N TRP A 196 -0.20 5.57 5.00
CA TRP A 196 0.45 5.51 3.69
C TRP A 196 1.95 5.82 3.76
N ASP A 197 2.68 5.59 2.66
CA ASP A 197 4.04 6.09 2.52
C ASP A 197 4.07 7.60 2.27
N ALA A 198 4.83 8.32 3.09
CA ALA A 198 5.18 9.70 2.82
C ALA A 198 6.24 9.73 1.70
N MET A 199 5.86 9.37 0.48
CA MET A 199 6.70 9.71 -0.68
C MET A 199 6.64 11.23 -0.82
N GLY A 200 7.79 11.90 -0.98
CA GLY A 200 7.92 13.36 -1.12
C GLY A 200 7.18 13.99 -2.32
N GLY A 201 6.21 13.30 -2.91
CA GLY A 201 5.25 13.83 -3.87
C GLY A 201 3.96 14.36 -3.24
N ASP A 202 3.73 14.15 -1.94
CA ASP A 202 2.67 14.84 -1.20
C ASP A 202 3.11 16.29 -0.88
N GLU A 203 2.92 17.17 -1.87
CA GLU A 203 2.64 18.62 -1.77
C GLU A 203 3.60 19.57 -1.01
N ARG A 204 4.71 19.12 -0.43
CA ARG A 204 5.81 19.99 0.04
C ARG A 204 7.16 19.31 -0.14
N ASN A 205 7.57 19.09 -1.38
CA ASN A 205 9.00 19.11 -1.63
C ASN A 205 9.42 20.59 -1.56
N ASP A 206 9.93 20.97 -0.38
CA ASP A 206 10.83 22.11 -0.18
C ASP A 206 12.19 21.83 -0.84
N ASP A 207 12.16 21.28 -2.06
CA ASP A 207 13.34 21.16 -2.88
C ASP A 207 13.53 22.52 -3.55
N GLU A 208 14.26 23.41 -2.85
CA GLU A 208 14.67 24.74 -3.32
C GLU A 208 15.41 24.71 -4.67
N ARG A 209 15.70 23.52 -5.22
CA ARG A 209 16.42 23.29 -6.47
C ARG A 209 15.57 22.75 -7.61
N ASN A 210 14.25 22.94 -7.63
CA ASN A 210 13.48 22.73 -8.85
C ASN A 210 13.54 23.97 -9.77
N PRO A 211 14.32 23.97 -10.86
CA PRO A 211 14.50 25.14 -11.74
C PRO A 211 13.27 25.46 -12.60
N ASP A 212 12.22 24.64 -12.55
CA ASP A 212 10.98 24.83 -13.31
C ASP A 212 9.81 25.40 -12.47
N LYS A 213 10.06 25.80 -11.21
CA LYS A 213 9.00 26.23 -10.29
C LYS A 213 8.74 27.74 -10.39
N TRP A 214 7.48 28.10 -10.63
CA TRP A 214 7.03 29.48 -10.56
C TRP A 214 7.23 30.07 -9.15
N GLN A 215 7.95 31.17 -9.06
CA GLN A 215 8.21 31.91 -7.83
C GLN A 215 7.42 33.22 -7.81
N LEU A 216 6.82 33.55 -6.67
CA LEU A 216 6.13 34.82 -6.48
C LEU A 216 7.10 35.83 -5.88
N TRP A 217 7.50 36.81 -6.69
CA TRP A 217 8.39 37.89 -6.28
C TRP A 217 7.56 39.12 -5.93
N THR A 218 7.92 39.80 -4.85
CA THR A 218 7.34 41.10 -4.52
C THR A 218 8.40 42.17 -4.73
N GLN A 219 8.22 42.98 -5.77
CA GLN A 219 9.08 44.12 -6.06
C GLN A 219 8.23 45.38 -6.10
N ASN A 220 8.63 46.43 -5.37
CA ASN A 220 7.93 47.71 -5.30
C ASN A 220 6.42 47.56 -5.04
N SER A 221 6.06 46.70 -4.08
CA SER A 221 4.68 46.40 -3.67
C SER A 221 3.79 45.74 -4.75
N LYS A 222 4.36 45.29 -5.87
CA LYS A 222 3.66 44.48 -6.88
C LYS A 222 4.13 43.03 -6.80
N ARG A 223 3.18 42.09 -6.83
CA ARG A 223 3.42 40.64 -6.82
C ARG A 223 3.47 40.13 -8.25
N LEU A 224 4.61 39.59 -8.66
CA LEU A 224 4.86 39.07 -10.02
C LEU A 224 5.30 37.61 -9.95
N TRP A 225 4.72 36.78 -10.80
CA TRP A 225 5.10 35.38 -10.94
C TRP A 225 6.22 35.26 -11.97
N HIS A 226 7.34 34.68 -11.57
CA HIS A 226 8.48 34.37 -12.41
C HIS A 226 8.64 32.87 -12.56
N ARG A 227 9.02 32.40 -13.75
CA ARG A 227 9.43 31.01 -13.97
C ARG A 227 10.94 30.91 -13.87
#